data_AF-A0A2K0T150-F1
#
_entry.id   AF-A0A2K0T150-F1
#
_cell.length_a   1.000
_cell.length_b   1.000
_cell.length_c   1.000
_cell.angle_alpha   90.00
_cell.angle_beta   90.00
_cell.angle_gamma   90.00
#
_symmetry.space_group_name_H-M   'P 1'
#
loop_
_entity.id
_entity.type
_entity.pdbx_description
1 polymer ?
#
loop_
_entity_poly.entity_id
_entity_poly.type
_entity_poly.pdbx_seq_one_letter_code
_entity_poly.pdbx_strand_id
1 'polypeptide(L)' 'MLATVFAAGFAWEIGFNSTMDKIWDSNNRGRQWKDIRNKYVEGGEDEE' A
#
# COMPACT_ATOMS: atom_id res chain seq x y z
N MET A 1 -30.64 -5.01 -12.54
CA MET A 1 -29.59 -6.06 -12.53
C MET A 1 -28.19 -5.46 -12.75
N LEU A 2 -27.90 -4.80 -13.88
CA LEU A 2 -26.56 -4.25 -14.16
C LEU A 2 -26.08 -3.22 -13.12
N ALA A 3 -26.93 -2.28 -12.71
CA ALA A 3 -26.58 -1.29 -11.68
C ALA A 3 -26.13 -1.95 -10.36
N THR A 4 -26.81 -3.02 -9.95
CA THR A 4 -26.47 -3.78 -8.74
C THR A 4 -25.11 -4.47 -8.87
N VAL A 5 -24.84 -5.08 -10.03
CA VAL A 5 -23.56 -5.74 -10.31
C VAL A 5 -22.41 -4.74 -10.29
N PHE A 6 -22.58 -3.58 -10.94
CA PHE A 6 -21.55 -2.53 -10.92
C PHE A 6 -21.35 -1.93 -9.53
N ALA A 7 -22.43 -1.63 -8.80
CA ALA A 7 -22.31 -1.11 -7.44
C ALA A 7 -21.59 -2.09 -6.50
N ALA A 8 -21.90 -3.38 -6.59
CA ALA A 8 -21.19 -4.42 -5.84
C ALA A 8 -19.72 -4.52 -6.26
N GLY A 9 -19.41 -4.41 -7.56
CA GLY A 9 -18.05 -4.40 -8.08
C GLY A 9 -17.20 -3.27 -7.49
N PHE A 10 -17.69 -2.04 -7.52
CA PHE A 10 -16.98 -0.89 -6.94
C PHE A 10 -16.77 -1.02 -5.42
N ALA A 11 -17.82 -1.45 -4.70
CA ALA A 11 -17.71 -1.66 -3.26
C ALA A 11 -16.69 -2.75 -2.92
N TRP A 12 -16.67 -3.84 -3.70
CA TRP A 12 -15.71 -4.92 -3.57
C TRP A 12 -14.28 -4.47 -3.85
N GLU A 13 -14.05 -3.76 -4.96
CA GLU A 13 -12.72 -3.25 -5.35
C GLU A 13 -12.09 -2.41 -4.24
N ILE A 14 -12.83 -1.44 -3.70
CA ILE A 14 -12.36 -0.56 -2.63
C ILE A 14 -11.97 -1.38 -1.39
N GLY A 15 -12.86 -2.28 -0.96
CA GLY A 15 -12.66 -3.10 0.23
C GLY A 15 -11.51 -4.10 0.07
N PHE A 16 -11.43 -4.75 -1.10
CA PHE A 16 -10.43 -5.75 -1.41
C PHE A 16 -9.03 -5.12 -1.49
N ASN A 17 -8.86 -4.05 -2.28
CA ASN A 17 -7.56 -3.39 -2.44
C ASN A 17 -7.05 -2.88 -1.09
N SER A 18 -7.88 -2.15 -0.34
CA SER A 18 -7.50 -1.62 0.98
C SER A 18 -7.10 -2.71 1.98
N THR A 19 -7.70 -3.90 1.89
CA THR A 19 -7.40 -5.03 2.78
C THR A 19 -6.13 -5.73 2.34
N MET A 20 -5.98 -6.03 1.04
CA MET A 20 -4.81 -6.71 0.53
C MET A 20 -3.55 -5.85 0.66
N ASP A 21 -3.65 -4.53 0.46
CA ASP A 21 -2.55 -3.60 0.71
C ASP A 21 -2.07 -3.67 2.16
N LYS A 22 -2.99 -3.73 3.14
CA LYS A 22 -2.63 -3.86 4.57
C LYS A 22 -1.95 -5.20 4.87
N ILE A 23 -2.43 -6.29 4.28
CA ILE A 23 -1.83 -7.61 4.44
C ILE A 23 -0.43 -7.61 3.86
N TRP A 24 -0.28 -7.09 2.64
CA TRP A 24 1.01 -6.94 1.98
C TRP A 24 1.97 -6.10 2.81
N ASP A 25 1.49 -4.97 3.33
CA ASP A 25 2.27 -4.06 4.13
C ASP A 25 2.78 -4.68 5.42
N SER A 26 1.92 -5.45 6.09
CA SER A 26 2.29 -6.16 7.30
C SER A 26 3.33 -7.23 7.04
N ASN A 27 3.17 -8.00 5.96
CA ASN A 27 4.09 -9.09 5.62
C ASN A 27 5.45 -8.60 5.10
N ASN A 28 5.50 -7.42 4.51
CA ASN A 28 6.72 -6.85 3.92
C ASN A 28 7.31 -5.69 4.73
N ARG A 29 6.85 -5.47 5.97
CA ARG A 29 7.31 -4.39 6.83
C ARG A 29 8.83 -4.38 6.97
N GLY A 30 9.42 -3.19 6.84
CA GLY A 30 10.87 -2.97 6.91
C GLY A 30 11.62 -3.29 5.61
N ARG A 31 10.91 -3.76 4.57
CA ARG A 31 11.49 -4.02 3.24
C ARG A 31 10.92 -3.11 2.17
N GLN A 32 9.82 -2.42 2.44
CA GLN A 32 9.19 -1.54 1.47
C GLN A 32 9.95 -0.23 1.36
N TRP A 33 9.94 0.38 0.16
CA TRP A 33 10.57 1.68 -0.06
C TRP A 33 10.13 2.72 0.96
N LYS A 34 8.83 2.81 1.27
CA LYS A 34 8.30 3.74 2.28
C LYS A 34 8.91 3.57 3.67
N ASP A 35 9.39 2.36 4.01
CA ASP A 35 10.00 2.03 5.29
C ASP A 35 11.51 2.33 5.33
N ILE A 36 12.20 2.30 4.17
CA ILE A 36 13.67 2.42 4.08
C ILE A 36 14.15 3.69 3.39
N ARG A 37 13.26 4.47 2.76
CA ARG A 37 13.63 5.62 1.92
C ARG A 37 14.42 6.69 2.68
N ASN A 38 14.14 6.87 3.96
CA ASN A 38 14.80 7.86 4.80
C ASN A 38 16.32 7.62 4.87
N LYS A 39 16.76 6.36 4.81
CA LYS A 39 18.18 6.00 4.77
C LYS A 39 18.91 6.51 3.53
N TYR A 40 18.19 6.79 2.44
CA TYR A 40 18.78 7.12 1.14
C TYR A 40 18.48 8.55 0.69
N VAL A 41 17.36 9.12 1.12
CA VAL A 41 16.94 10.47 0.74
C VAL A 41 17.33 11.51 1.79
N GLU A 42 17.32 11.14 3.07
CA GLU A 42 17.66 12.04 4.18
C GLU A 42 19.06 11.70 4.74
N GLY A 43 19.41 10.41 4.83
CA GLY A 43 20.71 9.94 5.36
C GLY A 43 21.94 10.15 4.45
N GLY A 44 21.80 10.85 3.32
CA GLY A 44 22.93 11.25 2.49
C GLY A 44 23.70 12.46 3.02
N GLU A 45 23.17 13.16 4.03
CA GLU A 45 23.80 14.34 4.62
C GLU A 45 24.69 14.01 5.84
N ASP A 46 24.56 12.83 6.45
CA ASP A 46 25.31 12.42 7.64
C ASP A 46 26.60 11.60 7.33
N GLU A 47 26.90 11.36 6.04
CA GLU A 47 28.11 10.68 5.57
C GLU A 47 29.14 11.64 4.92
N GLU A 48 29.00 12.97 5.11
CA GLU A 48 30.06 13.98 4.83
C GLU A 48 30.79 14.46 6.10
#